data_AF-A0A662T5Q8-F1
#
_entry.id   AF-A0A662T5Q8-F1
#
_cell.length_a   1.000
_cell.length_b   1.000
_cell.length_c   1.000
_cell.angle_alpha   90.00
_cell.angle_beta   90.00
_cell.angle_gamma   90.00
#
_symmetry.space_group_name_H-M   'P 1'
#
loop_
_entity.id
_entity.type
_entity.pdbx_description
1 polymer ?
#
loop_
_entity_poly.entity_id
_entity_poly.type
_entity_poly.pdbx_seq_one_letter_code
_entity_poly.pdbx_strand_id
1 'polypeptide(L)'
;LNSITLFMIYDMIKEALNRNKLLVGIGKDTYVTDITRSILPYMRSRGVLNYDSISIKSDRPLLTILSSLDNEVFKTPWRFIGYDGAFATLTKNENPPPILRASRKYVFHDGLLIRSYFQLRSFKSIGEVLVKSPVFFYDRFIDKRYDKDFRSIEVLSGYGNITINPYLETGFNKLDNLILFLLSLMDNPEVAEATGHNYLLFLADKDVKAAINLVKEGVIDMTDLKVNEVIKKRRLFIITRKFRDFRHLVERRRRR
;
A
#
# COMPACT_ATOMS: atom_id res chain seq x y z
N LEU A 1 1.55 -14.17 5.65
CA LEU A 1 0.94 -13.55 6.85
C LEU A 1 1.07 -14.51 8.01
N ASN A 2 1.38 -14.03 9.21
CA ASN A 2 1.22 -14.84 10.42
C ASN A 2 -0.29 -14.97 10.72
N SER A 3 -0.74 -16.12 11.23
CA SER A 3 -2.13 -16.36 11.63
C SER A 3 -2.65 -15.29 12.59
N ILE A 4 -1.81 -14.80 13.51
CA ILE A 4 -2.17 -13.71 14.43
C ILE A 4 -2.54 -12.44 13.66
N THR A 5 -1.74 -12.05 12.66
CA THR A 5 -2.02 -10.87 11.82
C THR A 5 -3.33 -11.04 11.06
N LEU A 6 -3.59 -12.25 10.56
CA LEU A 6 -4.83 -12.54 9.85
C LEU A 6 -6.05 -12.41 10.77
N PHE A 7 -5.99 -12.99 11.97
CA PHE A 7 -7.06 -12.87 12.96
C PHE A 7 -7.29 -11.42 13.38
N MET A 8 -6.23 -10.64 13.60
CA MET A 8 -6.33 -9.20 13.90
C MET A 8 -7.00 -8.43 12.75
N ILE A 9 -6.69 -8.74 11.50
CA ILE A 9 -7.37 -8.12 10.34
C ILE A 9 -8.85 -8.46 10.38
N TYR A 10 -9.24 -9.72 10.58
CA TYR A 10 -10.66 -10.10 10.66
C TYR A 10 -11.40 -9.45 11.82
N ASP A 11 -10.78 -9.35 13.00
CA ASP A 11 -11.37 -8.70 14.16
C ASP A 11 -11.55 -7.19 13.92
N MET A 12 -10.55 -6.54 13.32
CA MET A 12 -10.61 -5.13 12.93
C MET A 12 -11.70 -4.86 11.89
N ILE A 13 -11.88 -5.77 10.91
CA ILE A 13 -12.99 -5.70 9.94
C ILE A 13 -14.32 -5.72 10.69
N LYS A 14 -14.49 -6.71 11.57
CA LYS A 14 -15.73 -6.92 12.31
C LYS A 14 -16.08 -5.70 13.17
N GLU A 15 -15.12 -5.17 13.91
CA GLU A 15 -15.32 -3.97 14.74
C GLU A 15 -15.61 -2.73 13.91
N ALA A 16 -14.91 -2.53 12.78
CA ALA A 16 -15.16 -1.40 11.88
C ALA A 16 -16.59 -1.44 11.32
N LEU A 17 -17.05 -2.61 10.86
CA LEU A 17 -18.40 -2.79 10.35
C LEU A 17 -19.46 -2.56 11.45
N ASN A 18 -19.28 -3.15 12.63
CA ASN A 18 -20.20 -2.99 13.76
C ASN A 18 -20.37 -1.53 14.19
N ARG A 19 -19.28 -0.75 14.13
CA ARG A 19 -19.25 0.65 14.57
C ARG A 19 -19.50 1.65 13.44
N ASN A 20 -19.83 1.17 12.23
CA ASN A 20 -19.98 1.99 11.02
C ASN A 20 -18.76 2.90 10.79
N LYS A 21 -17.56 2.36 10.96
CA LYS A 21 -16.30 3.05 10.69
C LYS A 21 -15.72 2.58 9.37
N LEU A 22 -15.27 3.55 8.58
CA LEU A 22 -14.54 3.28 7.35
C LEU A 22 -13.04 3.17 7.68
N LEU A 23 -12.47 1.99 7.45
CA LEU A 23 -11.03 1.80 7.53
C LEU A 23 -10.42 1.86 6.13
N VAL A 24 -9.41 2.72 5.98
CA VAL A 24 -8.66 2.91 4.74
C VAL A 24 -7.18 2.77 5.04
N GLY A 25 -6.54 1.78 4.44
CA GLY A 25 -5.09 1.66 4.39
C GLY A 25 -4.56 2.44 3.20
N ILE A 26 -3.57 3.31 3.38
CA ILE A 26 -2.98 4.09 2.28
C ILE A 26 -1.54 3.60 2.09
N GLY A 27 -1.09 3.48 0.84
CA GLY A 27 0.27 3.07 0.51
C GLY A 27 0.87 3.91 -0.62
N LYS A 28 2.20 4.00 -0.60
CA LYS A 28 2.99 4.78 -1.58
C LYS A 28 3.73 3.90 -2.57
N ASP A 29 4.62 3.05 -2.07
CA ASP A 29 5.60 2.35 -2.91
C ASP A 29 5.31 0.86 -2.98
N THR A 30 4.75 0.44 -4.11
CA THR A 30 4.64 -0.97 -4.43
C THR A 30 4.89 -1.20 -5.92
N TYR A 31 5.79 -2.13 -6.24
CA TYR A 31 5.88 -2.79 -7.55
C TYR A 31 4.70 -3.76 -7.75
N VAL A 32 3.49 -3.28 -7.46
CA VAL A 32 2.25 -4.02 -7.68
C VAL A 32 1.98 -4.07 -9.17
N THR A 33 1.52 -5.24 -9.61
CA THR A 33 1.30 -5.59 -11.01
C THR A 33 -0.10 -6.15 -11.22
N ASP A 34 -1.03 -5.88 -10.31
CA ASP A 34 -2.38 -6.45 -10.34
C ASP A 34 -3.11 -6.05 -11.63
N ILE A 35 -3.04 -4.75 -12.00
CA ILE A 35 -3.64 -4.20 -13.22
C ILE A 35 -3.00 -4.85 -14.45
N THR A 36 -1.68 -4.73 -14.56
CA THR A 36 -0.92 -5.18 -15.73
C THR A 36 -0.95 -6.70 -15.93
N ARG A 37 -0.85 -7.47 -14.85
CA ARG A 37 -0.73 -8.94 -14.86
C ARG A 37 -2.07 -9.66 -14.93
N SER A 38 -3.14 -9.08 -14.41
CA SER A 38 -4.43 -9.79 -14.24
C SER A 38 -5.65 -9.03 -14.75
N ILE A 39 -5.82 -7.75 -14.39
CA ILE A 39 -7.04 -7.00 -14.74
C ILE A 39 -7.07 -6.69 -16.23
N LEU A 40 -5.99 -6.17 -16.81
CA LEU A 40 -5.94 -5.84 -18.25
C LEU A 40 -6.14 -7.08 -19.14
N PRO A 41 -5.48 -8.23 -18.89
CA PRO A 41 -5.78 -9.47 -19.62
C PRO A 41 -7.26 -9.88 -19.53
N TYR A 42 -7.87 -9.73 -18.35
CA TYR A 42 -9.28 -10.05 -18.14
C TYR A 42 -10.23 -9.06 -18.85
N MET A 43 -9.94 -7.75 -18.80
CA MET A 43 -10.70 -6.73 -19.54
C MET A 43 -10.61 -6.92 -21.04
N ARG A 44 -9.42 -7.30 -21.55
CA ARG A 44 -9.21 -7.59 -22.97
C ARG A 44 -10.01 -8.80 -23.43
N SER A 45 -10.04 -9.89 -22.66
CA SER A 45 -10.82 -11.08 -23.03
C SER A 45 -12.34 -10.83 -23.00
N ARG A 46 -12.79 -9.84 -22.24
CA ARG A 46 -14.18 -9.38 -22.21
C ARG A 46 -14.53 -8.35 -23.29
N GLY A 47 -13.57 -7.98 -24.15
CA GLY A 47 -13.77 -6.99 -25.22
C GLY A 47 -13.91 -5.55 -24.73
N VAL A 48 -13.59 -5.29 -23.45
CA VAL A 48 -13.68 -3.93 -22.86
C VAL A 48 -12.51 -3.06 -23.33
N LEU A 49 -11.33 -3.67 -23.50
CA LEU A 49 -10.10 -2.99 -23.91
C LEU A 49 -9.48 -3.71 -25.09
N ASN A 50 -9.02 -2.95 -26.08
CA ASN A 50 -8.22 -3.46 -27.18
C ASN A 50 -6.82 -2.84 -27.14
N TYR A 51 -5.80 -3.67 -26.99
CA TYR A 51 -4.40 -3.25 -26.99
C TYR A 51 -3.51 -4.41 -27.42
N ASP A 52 -2.40 -4.12 -28.12
CA ASP A 52 -1.49 -5.17 -28.59
C ASP A 52 -0.64 -5.71 -27.45
N SER A 53 0.19 -4.84 -26.85
CA SER A 53 1.04 -5.14 -25.72
C SER A 53 1.32 -3.88 -24.91
N ILE A 54 1.57 -4.05 -23.60
CA ILE A 54 1.97 -2.96 -22.71
C ILE A 54 3.35 -3.34 -22.17
N SER A 55 4.35 -2.51 -22.47
CA SER A 55 5.75 -2.74 -22.06
C SER A 55 6.02 -2.37 -20.60
N ILE A 56 5.06 -1.71 -19.94
CA ILE A 56 5.18 -1.22 -18.57
C ILE A 56 4.89 -2.37 -17.60
N LYS A 57 5.85 -2.63 -16.70
CA LYS A 57 5.84 -3.81 -15.82
C LYS A 57 5.15 -3.60 -14.48
N SER A 58 4.68 -2.39 -14.16
CA SER A 58 4.02 -2.10 -12.89
C SER A 58 2.93 -1.05 -13.02
N ASP A 59 1.95 -1.14 -12.13
CA ASP A 59 0.69 -0.42 -12.23
C ASP A 59 0.86 1.07 -11.98
N ARG A 60 1.73 1.45 -11.03
CA ARG A 60 1.97 2.87 -10.71
C ARG A 60 2.61 3.64 -11.87
N PRO A 61 3.72 3.20 -12.50
CA PRO A 61 4.25 3.84 -13.70
C PRO A 61 3.24 3.87 -14.85
N LEU A 62 2.44 2.81 -15.04
CA LEU A 62 1.38 2.78 -16.05
C LEU A 62 0.39 3.93 -15.82
N LEU A 63 -0.19 4.01 -14.63
CA LEU A 63 -1.15 5.06 -14.29
C LEU A 63 -0.52 6.46 -14.26
N THR A 64 0.75 6.58 -13.90
CA THR A 64 1.47 7.87 -13.93
C THR A 64 1.62 8.36 -15.37
N ILE A 65 1.99 7.48 -16.30
CA ILE A 65 2.11 7.82 -17.73
C ILE A 65 0.74 8.14 -18.32
N LEU A 66 -0.26 7.29 -18.08
CA LEU A 66 -1.64 7.53 -18.56
C LEU A 66 -2.17 8.86 -18.07
N SER A 67 -1.96 9.17 -16.78
CA SER A 67 -2.38 10.44 -16.22
C SER A 67 -1.67 11.63 -16.88
N SER A 68 -0.38 11.53 -17.20
CA SER A 68 0.34 12.62 -17.86
C SER A 68 -0.03 12.80 -19.35
N LEU A 69 -0.41 11.71 -20.04
CA LEU A 69 -0.77 11.75 -21.45
C LEU A 69 -2.19 12.28 -21.68
N ASP A 70 -3.13 11.96 -20.80
CA ASP A 70 -4.54 12.35 -20.94
C ASP A 70 -5.01 13.17 -19.73
N ASN A 71 -4.92 14.49 -19.87
CA ASN A 71 -5.33 15.43 -18.83
C ASN A 71 -6.85 15.62 -18.75
N GLU A 72 -7.59 15.33 -19.81
CA GLU A 72 -9.05 15.45 -19.81
C GLU A 72 -9.67 14.31 -19.00
N VAL A 73 -9.17 13.09 -19.19
CA VAL A 73 -9.62 11.91 -18.43
C VAL A 73 -9.07 11.92 -17.00
N PHE A 74 -7.77 12.20 -16.82
CA PHE A 74 -7.12 12.16 -15.51
C PHE A 74 -6.96 13.54 -14.87
N LYS A 75 -8.05 14.30 -14.76
CA LYS A 75 -8.08 15.58 -14.06
C LYS A 75 -8.00 15.38 -12.54
N THR A 76 -7.01 15.96 -11.89
CA THR A 76 -6.83 15.79 -10.44
C THR A 76 -7.86 16.61 -9.63
N PRO A 77 -8.30 16.12 -8.46
CA PRO A 77 -8.02 14.78 -7.90
C PRO A 77 -8.79 13.69 -8.67
N TRP A 78 -8.13 12.57 -8.96
CA TRP A 78 -8.77 11.41 -9.61
C TRP A 78 -8.46 10.12 -8.87
N ARG A 79 -9.30 9.11 -9.09
CA ARG A 79 -9.06 7.72 -8.67
C ARG A 79 -9.29 6.75 -9.81
N PHE A 80 -8.60 5.62 -9.76
CA PHE A 80 -8.85 4.47 -10.62
C PHE A 80 -10.06 3.68 -10.11
N ILE A 81 -10.61 2.80 -10.95
CA ILE A 81 -11.64 1.87 -10.51
C ILE A 81 -11.09 0.93 -9.42
N GLY A 82 -11.93 0.60 -8.45
CA GLY A 82 -11.67 -0.34 -7.38
C GLY A 82 -11.77 -1.77 -7.87
N TYR A 83 -10.86 -2.61 -7.43
CA TYR A 83 -10.82 -4.02 -7.77
C TYR A 83 -10.49 -4.88 -6.55
N ASP A 84 -10.93 -6.13 -6.58
CA ASP A 84 -10.72 -7.08 -5.50
C ASP A 84 -9.23 -7.38 -5.28
N GLY A 85 -8.82 -7.48 -4.02
CA GLY A 85 -7.49 -7.95 -3.64
C GLY A 85 -7.14 -9.34 -4.19
N ALA A 86 -8.13 -10.17 -4.53
CA ALA A 86 -7.92 -11.46 -5.19
C ALA A 86 -7.09 -11.35 -6.49
N PHE A 87 -7.23 -10.26 -7.26
CA PHE A 87 -6.46 -10.02 -8.48
C PHE A 87 -4.94 -10.02 -8.24
N ALA A 88 -4.50 -9.67 -7.02
CA ALA A 88 -3.09 -9.74 -6.64
C ALA A 88 -2.51 -11.16 -6.62
N THR A 89 -3.37 -12.18 -6.67
CA THR A 89 -2.97 -13.59 -6.76
C THR A 89 -3.20 -14.21 -8.13
N LEU A 90 -3.67 -13.43 -9.10
CA LEU A 90 -3.99 -13.88 -10.45
C LEU A 90 -2.93 -13.42 -11.46
N THR A 91 -2.84 -14.16 -12.56
CA THR A 91 -2.05 -13.79 -13.74
C THR A 91 -2.72 -14.30 -15.00
N LYS A 92 -2.42 -13.69 -16.15
CA LYS A 92 -2.82 -14.20 -17.47
C LYS A 92 -2.45 -15.69 -17.61
N ASN A 93 -3.39 -16.49 -18.08
CA ASN A 93 -3.12 -17.86 -18.52
C ASN A 93 -2.56 -17.84 -19.95
N GLU A 94 -1.46 -18.55 -20.17
CA GLU A 94 -0.82 -18.67 -21.49
C GLU A 94 -1.60 -19.61 -22.41
N ASN A 95 -2.30 -20.60 -21.83
CA ASN A 95 -3.09 -21.62 -22.54
C ASN A 95 -4.58 -21.54 -22.12
N PRO A 96 -5.34 -20.52 -22.54
CA PRO A 96 -6.76 -20.40 -22.23
C PRO A 96 -7.59 -21.47 -22.98
N PRO A 97 -8.78 -21.86 -22.46
CA PRO A 97 -9.46 -21.39 -21.24
C PRO A 97 -9.00 -22.13 -19.95
N PRO A 98 -9.15 -21.52 -18.74
CA PRO A 98 -9.68 -20.18 -18.44
C PRO A 98 -8.67 -19.05 -18.72
N ILE A 99 -9.13 -17.79 -18.79
CA ILE A 99 -8.29 -16.63 -19.15
C ILE A 99 -7.23 -16.30 -18.09
N LEU A 100 -7.56 -16.52 -16.82
CA LEU A 100 -6.68 -16.24 -15.69
C LEU A 100 -6.28 -17.54 -15.00
N ARG A 101 -5.12 -17.51 -14.36
CA ARG A 101 -4.62 -18.58 -13.49
C ARG A 101 -4.08 -18.03 -12.18
N ALA A 102 -4.09 -18.86 -11.14
CA ALA A 102 -3.46 -18.55 -9.87
C ALA A 102 -1.94 -18.47 -10.02
N SER A 103 -1.34 -17.35 -9.63
CA SER A 103 0.12 -17.15 -9.72
C SER A 103 0.91 -18.11 -8.82
N ARG A 104 0.33 -18.56 -7.70
CA ARG A 104 0.97 -19.47 -6.73
C ARG A 104 0.09 -20.70 -6.43
N LYS A 105 -0.55 -21.28 -7.46
CA LYS A 105 -1.49 -22.42 -7.37
C LYS A 105 -2.80 -22.15 -6.61
N TYR A 106 -2.86 -21.17 -5.72
CA TYR A 106 -4.05 -20.78 -4.98
C TYR A 106 -4.45 -19.34 -5.30
N VAL A 107 -5.75 -19.09 -5.30
CA VAL A 107 -6.31 -17.73 -5.29
C VAL A 107 -6.57 -17.38 -3.83
N PHE A 108 -6.04 -16.24 -3.40
CA PHE A 108 -6.28 -15.77 -2.04
C PHE A 108 -7.62 -15.05 -1.97
N HIS A 109 -8.34 -15.29 -0.87
CA HIS A 109 -9.69 -14.84 -0.50
C HIS A 109 -10.23 -13.68 -1.35
N ASP A 110 -11.21 -13.98 -2.21
CA ASP A 110 -12.03 -12.97 -2.88
C ASP A 110 -13.04 -12.35 -1.91
N GLY A 111 -13.44 -11.12 -2.16
CA GLY A 111 -14.49 -10.47 -1.41
C GLY A 111 -14.05 -9.87 -0.06
N LEU A 112 -12.74 -9.74 0.21
CA LEU A 112 -12.23 -9.20 1.47
C LEU A 112 -11.86 -7.71 1.39
N LEU A 113 -11.04 -7.36 0.41
CA LEU A 113 -10.41 -6.06 0.25
C LEU A 113 -10.65 -5.51 -1.16
N ILE A 114 -10.88 -4.22 -1.26
CA ILE A 114 -10.87 -3.46 -2.51
C ILE A 114 -9.64 -2.57 -2.50
N ARG A 115 -8.89 -2.63 -3.60
CA ARG A 115 -7.77 -1.74 -3.89
C ARG A 115 -8.16 -0.76 -4.98
N SER A 116 -7.73 0.48 -4.83
CA SER A 116 -7.83 1.50 -5.88
C SER A 116 -6.60 2.42 -5.84
N TYR A 117 -6.33 3.10 -6.95
CA TYR A 117 -5.28 4.09 -7.08
C TYR A 117 -5.85 5.50 -7.10
N PHE A 118 -5.07 6.49 -6.70
CA PHE A 118 -5.47 7.89 -6.75
C PHE A 118 -4.30 8.83 -6.92
N GLN A 119 -4.58 10.04 -7.39
CA GLN A 119 -3.63 11.13 -7.52
C GLN A 119 -4.34 12.45 -7.19
N LEU A 120 -3.75 13.25 -6.32
CA LEU A 120 -4.43 14.41 -5.73
C LEU A 120 -4.11 15.74 -6.39
N ARG A 121 -2.89 15.91 -6.95
CA ARG A 121 -2.41 17.23 -7.38
C ARG A 121 -1.88 17.25 -8.81
N SER A 122 -2.11 18.37 -9.46
CA SER A 122 -1.41 18.81 -10.66
C SER A 122 -0.89 20.21 -10.44
N PHE A 123 0.40 20.41 -10.68
CA PHE A 123 1.12 21.65 -10.56
C PHE A 123 1.33 22.24 -11.96
N LYS A 124 1.03 23.53 -12.13
CA LYS A 124 1.41 24.25 -13.35
C LYS A 124 2.88 24.64 -13.25
N SER A 125 3.71 24.11 -14.15
CA SER A 125 5.10 24.54 -14.29
C SER A 125 5.23 25.66 -15.32
N ILE A 126 6.42 26.25 -15.41
CA ILE A 126 6.78 27.27 -16.39
C ILE A 126 6.56 26.70 -17.80
N GLY A 127 5.73 27.35 -18.62
CA GLY A 127 5.42 26.93 -19.99
C GLY A 127 4.25 25.95 -20.15
N GLU A 128 3.22 26.02 -19.28
CA GLU A 128 1.98 25.22 -19.34
C GLU A 128 2.14 23.70 -19.12
N VAL A 129 3.35 23.23 -18.86
CA VAL A 129 3.60 21.81 -18.52
C VAL A 129 2.98 21.50 -17.16
N LEU A 130 1.97 20.62 -17.15
CA LEU A 130 1.35 20.11 -15.94
C LEU A 130 2.20 18.98 -15.35
N VAL A 131 2.84 19.25 -14.20
CA VAL A 131 3.54 18.23 -13.42
C VAL A 131 2.55 17.62 -12.42
N LYS A 132 2.41 16.30 -12.37
CA LYS A 132 1.45 15.65 -11.46
C LYS A 132 2.15 15.06 -10.23
N SER A 133 1.45 15.02 -9.10
CA SER A 133 1.95 14.36 -7.88
C SER A 133 2.13 12.85 -8.10
N PRO A 134 2.83 12.13 -7.22
CA PRO A 134 2.83 10.67 -7.31
C PRO A 134 1.43 10.06 -7.28
N VAL A 135 1.25 8.94 -7.98
CA VAL A 135 0.09 8.07 -7.84
C VAL A 135 0.27 7.20 -6.59
N PHE A 136 -0.75 7.18 -5.74
CA PHE A 136 -0.82 6.38 -4.52
C PHE A 136 -1.89 5.30 -4.68
N PHE A 137 -1.94 4.35 -3.75
CA PHE A 137 -3.06 3.42 -3.65
C PHE A 137 -3.67 3.47 -2.25
N TYR A 138 -4.91 3.04 -2.17
CA TYR A 138 -5.53 2.70 -0.91
C TYR A 138 -6.20 1.34 -1.00
N ASP A 139 -6.27 0.68 0.15
CA ASP A 139 -7.02 -0.53 0.41
C ASP A 139 -8.15 -0.20 1.38
N ARG A 140 -9.33 -0.75 1.14
CA ARG A 140 -10.44 -0.74 2.09
C ARG A 140 -11.11 -2.09 2.14
N PHE A 141 -11.83 -2.35 3.21
CA PHE A 141 -12.67 -3.55 3.26
C PHE A 141 -13.91 -3.40 2.39
N ILE A 142 -14.40 -4.54 1.93
CA ILE A 142 -15.67 -4.62 1.23
C ILE A 142 -16.80 -4.31 2.18
N ASP A 143 -17.69 -3.41 1.76
CA ASP A 143 -18.95 -3.11 2.40
C ASP A 143 -20.09 -3.40 1.43
N LYS A 144 -20.78 -4.53 1.65
CA LYS A 144 -21.88 -5.01 0.79
C LYS A 144 -23.05 -4.02 0.67
N ARG A 145 -23.12 -2.98 1.51
CA ARG A 145 -24.11 -1.90 1.37
C ARG A 145 -23.83 -1.03 0.14
N TYR A 146 -22.55 -0.85 -0.19
CA TYR A 146 -22.07 0.00 -1.30
C TYR A 146 -21.52 -0.83 -2.47
N ASP A 147 -20.89 -1.96 -2.19
CA ASP A 147 -20.17 -2.78 -3.16
C ASP A 147 -21.08 -3.88 -3.70
N LYS A 148 -21.44 -3.78 -4.98
CA LYS A 148 -22.37 -4.71 -5.64
C LYS A 148 -21.82 -5.36 -6.91
N ASP A 149 -20.70 -4.87 -7.42
CA ASP A 149 -20.14 -5.26 -8.72
C ASP A 149 -19.30 -6.54 -8.63
N PHE A 150 -19.87 -7.60 -8.08
CA PHE A 150 -19.24 -8.92 -8.05
C PHE A 150 -19.54 -9.69 -9.33
N ARG A 151 -18.52 -10.30 -9.93
CA ARG A 151 -18.68 -11.10 -11.16
C ARG A 151 -17.98 -12.43 -11.04
N SER A 152 -18.66 -13.50 -11.45
CA SER A 152 -18.08 -14.83 -11.48
C SER A 152 -17.01 -14.93 -12.58
N ILE A 153 -15.85 -15.45 -12.20
CA ILE A 153 -14.70 -15.67 -13.09
C ILE A 153 -14.17 -17.07 -12.83
N GLU A 154 -14.04 -17.85 -13.91
CA GLU A 154 -13.33 -19.13 -13.87
C GLU A 154 -11.82 -18.88 -13.93
N VAL A 155 -11.06 -19.53 -13.06
CA VAL A 155 -9.62 -19.37 -12.90
C VAL A 155 -8.97 -20.75 -12.77
N LEU A 156 -7.84 -20.93 -13.45
CA LEU A 156 -7.03 -22.14 -13.32
C LEU A 156 -6.22 -22.09 -12.02
N SER A 157 -6.56 -22.95 -11.07
CA SER A 157 -5.77 -23.23 -9.86
C SER A 157 -4.79 -24.38 -10.11
N GLY A 158 -3.85 -24.60 -9.20
CA GLY A 158 -3.01 -25.81 -9.20
C GLY A 158 -3.78 -27.11 -8.96
N TYR A 159 -5.05 -27.03 -8.57
CA TYR A 159 -5.93 -28.18 -8.29
C TYR A 159 -7.07 -28.35 -9.32
N GLY A 160 -7.03 -27.58 -10.41
CA GLY A 160 -8.09 -27.57 -11.43
C GLY A 160 -8.75 -26.20 -11.57
N ASN A 161 -9.84 -26.14 -12.32
CA ASN A 161 -10.59 -24.90 -12.50
C ASN A 161 -11.43 -24.60 -11.27
N ILE A 162 -11.34 -23.37 -10.78
CA ILE A 162 -12.16 -22.85 -9.69
C ILE A 162 -12.92 -21.63 -10.16
N THR A 163 -14.10 -21.40 -9.59
CA THR A 163 -14.87 -20.18 -9.82
C THR A 163 -14.72 -19.26 -8.62
N ILE A 164 -14.33 -18.02 -8.87
CA ILE A 164 -14.24 -16.95 -7.87
C ILE A 164 -15.23 -15.84 -8.23
N ASN A 165 -15.63 -15.04 -7.25
CA ASN A 165 -16.54 -13.91 -7.43
C ASN A 165 -15.89 -12.59 -7.00
N PRO A 166 -14.79 -12.15 -7.64
CA PRO A 166 -14.12 -10.92 -7.25
C PRO A 166 -14.98 -9.69 -7.55
N TYR A 167 -14.83 -8.67 -6.71
CA TYR A 167 -15.31 -7.33 -6.99
C TYR A 167 -14.49 -6.66 -8.11
N LEU A 168 -15.17 -6.06 -9.08
CA LEU A 168 -14.54 -5.14 -10.02
C LEU A 168 -15.53 -4.03 -10.34
N GLU A 169 -15.18 -2.81 -9.92
CA GLU A 169 -16.01 -1.64 -10.08
C GLU A 169 -16.29 -1.34 -11.57
N THR A 170 -17.57 -1.18 -11.90
CA THR A 170 -18.04 -0.89 -13.26
C THR A 170 -18.42 0.57 -13.47
N GLY A 171 -18.72 1.29 -12.39
CA GLY A 171 -18.99 2.72 -12.37
C GLY A 171 -18.62 3.31 -11.01
N PHE A 172 -18.55 4.64 -10.90
CA PHE A 172 -18.01 5.29 -9.71
C PHE A 172 -18.83 5.02 -8.42
N ASN A 173 -18.30 4.14 -7.58
CA ASN A 173 -18.70 3.81 -6.22
C ASN A 173 -18.62 5.04 -5.31
N LYS A 174 -19.69 5.21 -4.51
CA LYS A 174 -19.88 6.36 -3.61
C LYS A 174 -18.90 6.35 -2.45
N LEU A 175 -18.55 5.18 -1.92
CA LEU A 175 -17.63 5.04 -0.79
C LEU A 175 -16.20 5.37 -1.23
N ASP A 176 -15.76 4.86 -2.38
CA ASP A 176 -14.46 5.20 -2.97
C ASP A 176 -14.36 6.69 -3.35
N ASN A 177 -15.45 7.29 -3.84
CA ASN A 177 -15.51 8.73 -4.09
C ASN A 177 -15.42 9.56 -2.79
N LEU A 178 -16.08 9.10 -1.72
CA LEU A 178 -15.97 9.74 -0.41
C LEU A 178 -14.53 9.67 0.11
N ILE A 179 -13.85 8.54 -0.07
CA ILE A 179 -12.43 8.39 0.29
C ILE A 179 -11.58 9.39 -0.49
N LEU A 180 -11.75 9.47 -1.81
CA LEU A 180 -11.01 10.44 -2.64
C LEU A 180 -11.25 11.88 -2.17
N PHE A 181 -12.50 12.22 -1.87
CA PHE A 181 -12.88 13.55 -1.37
C PHE A 181 -12.21 13.86 -0.02
N LEU A 182 -12.27 12.95 0.95
CA LEU A 182 -11.59 13.10 2.24
C LEU A 182 -10.07 13.26 2.06
N LEU A 183 -9.46 12.41 1.22
CA LEU A 183 -8.03 12.50 0.94
C LEU A 183 -7.64 13.81 0.27
N SER A 184 -8.49 14.38 -0.59
CA SER A 184 -8.23 15.69 -1.19
C SER A 184 -8.35 16.84 -0.20
N LEU A 185 -9.25 16.75 0.79
CA LEU A 185 -9.38 17.77 1.84
C LEU A 185 -8.21 17.73 2.82
N MET A 186 -7.61 16.57 3.01
CA MET A 186 -6.51 16.35 3.95
C MET A 186 -5.13 16.58 3.30
N ASP A 187 -5.08 16.85 2.00
CA ASP A 187 -3.84 17.16 1.30
C ASP A 187 -3.40 18.59 1.62
N ASN A 188 -2.11 18.76 1.97
CA ASN A 188 -1.54 20.06 2.22
C ASN A 188 -0.38 20.31 1.24
N PRO A 189 -0.56 21.18 0.23
CA PRO A 189 0.47 21.46 -0.76
C PRO A 189 1.62 22.34 -0.24
N GLU A 190 1.44 23.02 0.90
CA GLU A 190 2.43 23.97 1.45
C GLU A 190 3.61 23.25 2.12
N VAL A 191 3.43 21.99 2.52
CA VAL A 191 4.51 21.18 3.10
C VAL A 191 5.32 20.54 1.97
N ALA A 192 6.41 21.21 1.57
CA ALA A 192 7.31 20.75 0.51
C ALA A 192 7.83 19.31 0.76
N GLU A 193 8.03 18.92 2.02
CA GLU A 193 8.46 17.55 2.43
C GLU A 193 7.38 16.48 2.14
N ALA A 194 6.11 16.88 2.08
CA ALA A 194 4.97 16.04 1.74
C ALA A 194 4.67 16.03 0.23
N THR A 195 5.45 16.69 -0.62
CA THR A 195 5.26 16.63 -2.10
C THR A 195 5.36 15.20 -2.65
N GLY A 196 6.11 14.32 -1.97
CA GLY A 196 6.24 12.90 -2.29
C GLY A 196 5.28 11.95 -1.57
N HIS A 197 4.37 12.45 -0.72
CA HIS A 197 3.49 11.64 0.12
C HIS A 197 2.06 12.21 0.13
N ASN A 198 1.06 11.40 0.46
CA ASN A 198 -0.15 11.98 1.03
C ASN A 198 0.19 12.55 2.42
N TYR A 199 -0.32 13.71 2.78
CA TYR A 199 0.02 14.37 4.05
C TYR A 199 -0.20 13.45 5.27
N LEU A 200 -1.23 12.61 5.27
CA LEU A 200 -1.47 11.62 6.33
C LEU A 200 -0.37 10.57 6.43
N LEU A 201 0.11 10.08 5.28
CA LEU A 201 1.22 9.13 5.25
C LEU A 201 2.51 9.77 5.76
N PHE A 202 2.74 11.04 5.43
CA PHE A 202 3.89 11.78 5.92
C PHE A 202 3.86 11.92 7.45
N LEU A 203 2.72 12.30 8.02
CA LEU A 203 2.54 12.39 9.48
C LEU A 203 2.75 11.03 10.15
N ALA A 204 2.10 9.99 9.63
CA ALA A 204 2.21 8.64 10.20
C ALA A 204 3.65 8.09 10.14
N ASP A 205 4.35 8.26 9.03
CA ASP A 205 5.75 7.84 8.89
C ASP A 205 6.67 8.59 9.88
N LYS A 206 6.43 9.90 10.08
CA LYS A 206 7.18 10.72 11.05
C LYS A 206 6.96 10.23 12.48
N ASP A 207 5.72 9.95 12.86
CA ASP A 207 5.36 9.47 14.19
C ASP A 207 5.94 8.08 14.47
N VAL A 208 5.84 7.15 13.51
CA VAL A 208 6.41 5.81 13.64
C VAL A 208 7.93 5.87 13.76
N LYS A 209 8.61 6.72 12.98
CA LYS A 209 10.06 6.94 13.11
C LYS A 209 10.44 7.51 14.47
N ALA A 210 9.65 8.45 15.00
CA ALA A 210 9.87 8.99 16.35
C ALA A 210 9.72 7.90 17.42
N ALA A 211 8.66 7.08 17.34
CA ALA A 211 8.43 5.98 18.28
C ALA A 211 9.53 4.91 18.22
N ILE A 212 9.98 4.52 17.01
CA ILE A 212 11.09 3.56 16.84
C ILE A 212 12.39 4.12 17.42
N ASN A 213 12.67 5.42 17.22
CA ASN A 213 13.85 6.05 17.79
C ASN A 213 13.82 6.03 19.32
N LEU A 214 12.67 6.35 19.93
CA LEU A 214 12.49 6.26 21.39
C LEU A 214 12.69 4.84 21.92
N VAL A 215 12.12 3.82 21.26
CA VAL A 215 12.30 2.42 21.66
C VAL A 215 13.76 2.00 21.51
N LYS A 216 14.42 2.41 20.43
CA LYS A 216 15.83 2.09 20.18
C LYS A 216 16.73 2.71 21.25
N GLU A 217 16.50 3.98 21.61
CA GLU A 217 17.19 4.66 22.70
C GLU A 217 16.95 3.93 24.03
N GLY A 218 15.71 3.60 24.36
CA GLY A 218 15.37 2.88 25.59
C GLY A 218 15.99 1.48 25.67
N VAL A 219 16.04 0.74 24.56
CA VAL A 219 16.72 -0.57 24.50
C VAL A 219 18.22 -0.40 24.70
N ILE A 220 18.84 0.57 24.04
CA ILE A 220 20.28 0.86 24.21
C ILE A 220 20.57 1.21 25.67
N ASP A 221 19.78 2.10 26.28
CA ASP A 221 19.95 2.51 27.67
C ASP A 221 19.77 1.34 28.65
N MET A 222 18.77 0.48 28.43
CA MET A 222 18.58 -0.72 29.25
C MET A 222 19.74 -1.71 29.11
N THR A 223 20.30 -1.83 27.91
CA THR A 223 21.45 -2.68 27.64
C THR A 223 22.69 -2.14 28.35
N ASP A 224 22.92 -0.83 28.28
CA ASP A 224 24.01 -0.15 28.98
C ASP A 224 23.88 -0.28 30.51
N LEU A 225 22.67 -0.20 31.06
CA LEU A 225 22.42 -0.43 32.49
C LEU A 225 22.77 -1.87 32.90
N LYS A 226 22.32 -2.87 32.14
CA LYS A 226 22.63 -4.28 32.42
C LYS A 226 24.13 -4.58 32.27
N VAL A 227 24.77 -4.02 31.26
CA VAL A 227 26.23 -4.14 31.07
C VAL A 227 26.97 -3.53 32.26
N ASN A 228 26.58 -2.34 32.70
CA ASN A 228 27.16 -1.71 33.89
C ASN A 228 26.91 -2.50 35.18
N GLU A 229 25.73 -3.11 35.33
CA GLU A 229 25.41 -3.97 36.48
C GLU A 229 26.29 -5.22 36.50
N VAL A 230 26.48 -5.87 35.34
CA VAL A 230 27.37 -7.04 35.19
C VAL A 230 28.83 -6.65 35.46
N ILE A 231 29.29 -5.50 34.95
CA ILE A 231 30.64 -4.97 35.22
C ILE A 231 30.85 -4.78 36.73
N LYS A 232 29.88 -4.16 37.42
CA LYS A 232 29.93 -3.94 38.88
C LYS A 232 29.90 -5.26 39.66
N LYS A 233 28.96 -6.17 39.35
CA LYS A 233 28.78 -7.45 40.06
C LYS A 233 29.98 -8.37 39.90
N ARG A 234 30.57 -8.43 38.70
CA ARG A 234 31.72 -9.31 38.42
C ARG A 234 33.07 -8.68 38.76
N ARG A 235 33.10 -7.47 39.36
CA ARG A 235 34.32 -6.67 39.60
C ARG A 235 35.26 -6.67 38.40
N LEU A 236 34.68 -6.63 37.20
CA LEU A 236 35.43 -6.54 35.95
C LEU A 236 35.93 -5.11 35.85
N PHE A 237 37.02 -4.79 36.54
CA PHE A 237 37.79 -3.60 36.23
C PHE A 237 38.27 -3.80 34.80
N ILE A 238 37.74 -3.00 33.87
CA ILE A 238 38.18 -2.99 32.48
C ILE A 238 39.62 -2.45 32.50
N ILE A 239 40.59 -3.36 32.62
CA ILE A 239 42.02 -3.05 32.65
C ILE A 239 42.55 -2.70 31.24
N THR A 240 41.71 -2.70 30.20
CA THR A 240 42.18 -2.62 28.81
C THR A 240 41.82 -1.37 28.01
N ARG A 241 41.40 -0.25 28.62
CA ARG A 241 41.50 1.11 28.02
C ARG A 241 41.28 2.20 29.07
N LYS A 242 42.02 3.31 28.97
CA LYS A 242 41.93 4.45 29.91
C LYS A 242 40.47 4.92 30.00
N PHE A 243 39.96 5.15 31.22
CA PHE A 243 38.57 5.59 31.48
C PHE A 243 38.11 6.80 30.63
N ARG A 244 39.04 7.65 30.21
CA ARG A 244 38.81 8.79 29.31
C ARG A 244 38.27 8.38 27.93
N ASP A 245 38.76 7.28 27.38
CA ASP A 245 38.38 6.81 26.04
C ASP A 245 36.99 6.17 26.02
N PHE A 246 36.62 5.50 27.13
CA PHE A 246 35.27 4.97 27.32
C PHE A 246 34.25 6.11 27.47
N ARG A 247 34.59 7.15 28.23
CA ARG A 247 33.75 8.36 28.37
C ARG A 247 33.54 9.06 27.02
N HIS A 248 34.61 9.24 26.24
CA HIS A 248 34.51 9.80 24.90
C HIS A 248 33.66 8.95 23.95
N LEU A 249 33.72 7.62 24.03
CA LEU A 249 32.87 6.72 23.23
C LEU A 249 31.38 6.83 23.60
N VAL A 250 31.07 6.91 24.90
CA VAL A 250 29.70 7.07 25.39
C VAL A 250 29.16 8.47 25.05
N GLU A 251 29.95 9.54 25.24
CA GLU A 251 29.56 10.91 24.90
C GLU A 251 29.39 11.13 23.39
N ARG A 252 30.23 10.50 22.56
CA ARG A 252 30.11 10.56 21.09
C ARG A 252 28.89 9.79 20.57
N ARG A 253 28.41 8.79 21.31
CA ARG A 253 27.15 8.08 21.01
C ARG A 253 25.90 8.85 21.45
N ARG A 254 25.97 9.71 22.48
CA ARG A 254 24.86 10.57 22.93
C ARG A 254 24.62 11.82 22.06
N ARG A 255 25.57 12.18 21.20
CA ARG A 255 25.49 13.37 20.32
C ARG A 255 25.04 13.06 18.88
N ARG A 256 24.65 11.83 18.56
CA ARG A 256 24.16 11.38 17.26
C ARG A 256 22.79 10.75 17.42
#